data_AF-A0A6B1DMU4-F1
#
_entry.id   AF-A0A6B1DMU4-F1
#
_cell.length_a   1.000
_cell.length_b   1.000
_cell.length_c   1.000
_cell.angle_alpha   90.00
_cell.angle_beta   90.00
_cell.angle_gamma   90.00
#
_symmetry.space_group_name_H-M   'P 1'
#
loop_
_entity.id
_entity.type
_entity.pdbx_description
1 polymer ?
#
loop_
_entity_poly.entity_id
_entity_poly.type
_entity_poly.pdbx_seq_one_letter_code
_entity_poly.pdbx_strand_id
1 'polypeptide(L)'
;MRAAGPTAIRLCSALTAACLLASAPPAGAQTYHSGQNLQPVFEGWEENPDGSFNMVFGYLNRNYEEHLNIPVGPDNHFEPGPADRGQPTYFYPRRQRVIFRVRVPADWGDKELVWTVTAHGKADRAVGWLVPEQIIDEQVIAMNRAGGGAPEMVNAAPTIRIEEGLERAARVGEPLTLTAVIADDGVPEMRPARNSRPPGRRNARGLRLAWIHYRGPADVAFDPWTPPMEDHTPGWTPPELPPDGRVVTTVTFTEPGTYVLRGMADDGFLYSHADVTVTVTP
;
A
#
# COMPACT_ATOMS: atom_id res chain seq x y z
N MET A 1 11.00 -93.92 33.02
CA MET A 1 11.44 -93.03 31.92
C MET A 1 10.35 -92.00 31.66
N ARG A 2 10.68 -90.72 31.89
CA ARG A 2 10.02 -89.47 31.47
C ARG A 2 8.50 -89.36 31.61
N ALA A 3 8.08 -88.72 32.70
CA ALA A 3 6.74 -88.17 32.89
C ALA A 3 6.62 -86.79 32.23
N ALA A 4 5.51 -86.56 31.54
CA ALA A 4 5.10 -85.28 30.97
C ALA A 4 4.49 -84.38 32.06
N GLY A 5 4.89 -83.10 32.08
CA GLY A 5 4.32 -82.06 32.97
C GLY A 5 3.62 -80.97 32.15
N PRO A 6 2.61 -80.29 32.71
CA PRO A 6 1.64 -79.52 31.94
C PRO A 6 1.98 -78.03 31.79
N THR A 7 1.43 -77.49 30.69
CA THR A 7 1.00 -76.13 30.35
C THR A 7 1.19 -75.02 31.40
N ALA A 8 1.99 -74.01 31.05
CA ALA A 8 1.99 -72.71 31.71
C ALA A 8 1.54 -71.62 30.71
N ILE A 9 0.39 -71.02 31.00
CA ILE A 9 -0.18 -69.86 30.31
C ILE A 9 0.74 -68.65 30.55
N ARG A 10 1.30 -68.08 29.49
CA ARG A 10 1.96 -66.76 29.56
C ARG A 10 0.91 -65.69 29.21
N LEU A 11 0.57 -64.85 30.19
CA LEU A 11 -0.19 -63.62 29.97
C LEU A 11 0.62 -62.70 29.05
N CYS A 12 0.03 -62.30 27.92
CA CYS A 12 0.49 -61.16 27.13
C CYS A 12 0.10 -59.86 27.86
N SER A 13 1.08 -59.15 28.40
CA SER A 13 0.89 -57.76 28.84
C SER A 13 0.91 -56.86 27.60
N ALA A 14 -0.26 -56.44 27.12
CA ALA A 14 -0.36 -55.38 26.11
C ALA A 14 -0.17 -54.02 26.80
N LEU A 15 0.97 -53.36 26.55
CA LEU A 15 1.14 -51.94 26.86
C LEU A 15 0.37 -51.14 25.81
N THR A 16 -0.79 -50.60 26.18
CA THR A 16 -1.51 -49.63 25.35
C THR A 16 -0.88 -48.25 25.57
N ALA A 17 -0.02 -47.82 24.66
CA ALA A 17 0.46 -46.43 24.62
C ALA A 17 -0.70 -45.53 24.15
N ALA A 18 -1.37 -44.86 25.10
CA ALA A 18 -2.33 -43.81 24.76
C ALA A 18 -1.56 -42.59 24.26
N CYS A 19 -1.43 -42.46 22.93
CA CYS A 19 -1.01 -41.21 22.31
C CYS A 19 -2.09 -40.15 22.57
N LEU A 20 -1.86 -39.30 23.57
CA LEU A 20 -2.55 -38.02 23.70
C LEU A 20 -2.17 -37.18 22.47
N LEU A 21 -3.04 -37.17 21.47
CA LEU A 21 -3.02 -36.17 20.41
C LEU A 21 -3.33 -34.82 21.05
N ALA A 22 -2.29 -34.10 21.46
CA ALA A 22 -2.43 -32.68 21.79
C ALA A 22 -2.88 -31.97 20.51
N SER A 23 -4.14 -31.57 20.45
CA SER A 23 -4.62 -30.65 19.42
C SER A 23 -3.85 -29.34 19.59
N ALA A 24 -2.84 -29.11 18.75
CA ALA A 24 -2.24 -27.79 18.65
C ALA A 24 -3.38 -26.82 18.30
N PRO A 25 -3.53 -25.69 19.03
CA PRO A 25 -4.50 -24.69 18.62
C PRO A 25 -4.18 -24.30 17.17
N PRO A 26 -5.19 -24.05 16.32
CA PRO A 26 -4.92 -23.54 14.98
C PRO A 26 -4.01 -22.33 15.14
N ALA A 27 -2.89 -22.31 14.41
CA ALA A 27 -2.02 -21.15 14.34
C ALA A 27 -2.86 -20.00 13.76
N GLY A 28 -3.49 -19.21 14.62
CA GLY A 28 -4.16 -17.99 14.22
C GLY A 28 -3.13 -17.06 13.62
N ALA A 29 -3.38 -16.52 12.43
CA ALA A 29 -2.61 -15.39 11.95
C ALA A 29 -2.70 -14.28 13.00
N GLN A 30 -1.57 -13.90 13.61
CA GLN A 30 -1.56 -12.80 14.57
C GLN A 30 -1.92 -11.50 13.83
N THR A 31 -3.05 -10.91 14.19
CA THR A 31 -3.45 -9.56 13.78
C THR A 31 -2.95 -8.57 14.82
N TYR A 32 -2.14 -7.60 14.39
CA TYR A 32 -1.63 -6.53 15.25
C TYR A 32 -2.34 -5.22 14.91
N HIS A 33 -3.04 -4.63 15.87
CA HIS A 33 -3.69 -3.34 15.69
C HIS A 33 -2.67 -2.19 15.61
N SER A 34 -1.60 -2.27 16.41
CA SER A 34 -0.52 -1.27 16.50
C SER A 34 0.82 -1.90 16.96
N GLY A 35 1.89 -1.10 16.96
CA GLY A 35 3.20 -1.41 17.53
C GLY A 35 4.12 -2.23 16.62
N GLN A 36 3.74 -2.45 15.36
CA GLN A 36 4.56 -3.17 14.38
C GLN A 36 5.32 -2.24 13.45
N ASN A 37 6.46 -2.72 12.98
CA ASN A 37 7.32 -2.02 12.04
C ASN A 37 6.71 -1.91 10.62
N LEU A 38 7.27 -1.02 9.80
CA LEU A 38 6.94 -0.88 8.38
C LEU A 38 7.82 -1.81 7.55
N GLN A 39 7.28 -2.43 6.50
CA GLN A 39 8.06 -3.09 5.47
C GLN A 39 8.05 -2.24 4.19
N PRO A 40 9.15 -1.56 3.85
CA PRO A 40 9.35 -1.02 2.50
C PRO A 40 9.34 -2.12 1.45
N VAL A 41 8.86 -1.85 0.25
CA VAL A 41 8.79 -2.82 -0.85
C VAL A 41 9.22 -2.19 -2.16
N PHE A 42 10.15 -2.84 -2.85
CA PHE A 42 10.46 -2.53 -4.24
C PHE A 42 9.47 -3.28 -5.13
N GLU A 43 8.72 -2.55 -5.94
CA GLU A 43 7.68 -3.11 -6.81
C GLU A 43 8.21 -3.49 -8.19
N GLY A 44 9.39 -2.97 -8.55
CA GLY A 44 10.02 -3.15 -9.85
C GLY A 44 10.53 -1.83 -10.43
N TRP A 45 10.94 -1.85 -11.68
CA TRP A 45 11.42 -0.67 -12.40
C TRP A 45 10.83 -0.54 -13.80
N GLU A 46 10.77 0.70 -14.29
CA GLU A 46 10.27 1.08 -15.61
C GLU A 46 11.39 1.83 -16.36
N GLU A 47 11.54 1.62 -17.67
CA GLU A 47 12.43 2.41 -18.52
C GLU A 47 11.69 3.64 -19.07
N ASN A 48 12.32 4.81 -19.02
CA ASN A 48 11.78 6.05 -19.58
C ASN A 48 12.26 6.25 -21.02
N PRO A 49 11.56 7.06 -21.85
CA PRO A 49 11.96 7.31 -23.24
C PRO A 49 13.36 7.91 -23.44
N ASP A 50 13.93 8.56 -22.42
CA ASP A 50 15.29 9.11 -22.46
C ASP A 50 16.36 8.14 -21.93
N GLY A 51 16.01 6.88 -21.71
CA GLY A 51 16.89 5.81 -21.22
C GLY A 51 17.15 5.82 -19.72
N SER A 52 16.64 6.81 -18.98
CA SER A 52 16.64 6.77 -17.50
C SER A 52 15.60 5.78 -16.98
N PHE A 53 15.62 5.47 -15.68
CA PHE A 53 14.72 4.47 -15.10
C PHE A 53 13.89 5.05 -13.95
N ASN A 54 12.68 4.56 -13.74
CA ASN A 54 11.91 4.80 -12.53
C ASN A 54 11.97 3.55 -11.64
N MET A 55 12.51 3.70 -10.44
CA MET A 55 12.44 2.71 -9.38
C MET A 55 11.11 2.88 -8.64
N VAL A 56 10.28 1.85 -8.61
CA VAL A 56 8.91 1.93 -8.10
C VAL A 56 8.83 1.31 -6.71
N PHE A 57 8.24 2.02 -5.76
CA PHE A 57 8.19 1.59 -4.36
C PHE A 57 6.77 1.61 -3.81
N GLY A 58 6.53 0.70 -2.87
CA GLY A 58 5.33 0.60 -2.03
C GLY A 58 5.74 0.22 -0.61
N TYR A 59 4.77 -0.04 0.26
CA TYR A 59 5.04 -0.50 1.61
C TYR A 59 3.92 -1.37 2.17
N LEU A 60 4.23 -2.16 3.19
CA LEU A 60 3.26 -2.76 4.08
C LEU A 60 3.45 -2.17 5.48
N ASN A 61 2.48 -1.37 5.92
CA ASN A 61 2.31 -1.09 7.34
C ASN A 61 1.67 -2.33 7.96
N ARG A 62 2.42 -3.00 8.84
CA ARG A 62 2.02 -4.28 9.42
C ARG A 62 0.87 -4.14 10.42
N ASN A 63 0.58 -2.92 10.85
CA ASN A 63 -0.54 -2.57 11.72
C ASN A 63 -1.87 -2.58 10.96
N TYR A 64 -2.96 -2.77 11.70
CA TYR A 64 -4.34 -2.71 11.18
C TYR A 64 -5.04 -1.39 11.49
N GLU A 65 -4.58 -0.65 12.51
CA GLU A 65 -5.18 0.62 12.93
C GLU A 65 -4.15 1.76 13.00
N GLU A 66 -2.93 1.46 13.47
CA GLU A 66 -1.90 2.50 13.63
C GLU A 66 -1.40 3.04 12.29
N HIS A 67 -1.54 4.35 12.13
CA HIS A 67 -0.78 5.15 11.17
C HIS A 67 0.61 5.44 11.75
N LEU A 68 1.64 5.41 10.90
CA LEU A 68 2.98 5.83 11.29
C LEU A 68 3.29 7.18 10.64
N ASN A 69 3.89 8.10 11.40
CA ASN A 69 4.44 9.33 10.86
C ASN A 69 5.95 9.39 11.14
N ILE A 70 6.75 9.17 10.09
CA ILE A 70 8.21 9.04 10.17
C ILE A 70 8.82 10.02 9.16
N PRO A 71 9.25 11.21 9.63
CA PRO A 71 9.87 12.22 8.78
C PRO A 71 11.10 11.71 8.05
N VAL A 72 11.42 12.30 6.91
CA VAL A 72 12.68 12.00 6.20
C VAL A 72 13.85 12.31 7.13
N GLY A 73 14.77 11.37 7.26
CA GLY A 73 15.87 11.44 8.22
C GLY A 73 16.47 10.07 8.51
N PRO A 74 17.18 9.90 9.65
CA PRO A 74 17.84 8.64 9.99
C PRO A 74 16.92 7.42 9.95
N ASP A 75 15.64 7.59 10.28
CA ASP A 75 14.64 6.52 10.32
C ASP A 75 13.79 6.40 9.04
N ASN A 76 14.01 7.25 8.03
CA ASN A 76 13.32 7.16 6.73
C ASN A 76 14.18 7.84 5.65
N HIS A 77 15.02 7.07 4.95
CA HIS A 77 15.98 7.61 4.00
C HIS A 77 16.32 6.66 2.85
N PHE A 78 16.89 7.24 1.79
CA PHE A 78 17.50 6.51 0.70
C PHE A 78 19.03 6.51 0.76
N GLU A 79 19.60 5.39 0.31
CA GLU A 79 21.02 5.25 0.00
C GLU A 79 21.19 4.61 -1.39
N PRO A 80 22.15 5.06 -2.22
CA PRO A 80 22.99 6.23 -2.02
C PRO A 80 22.19 7.53 -2.07
N GLY A 81 22.74 8.56 -1.41
CA GLY A 81 22.07 9.85 -1.25
C GLY A 81 21.70 10.55 -2.57
N PRO A 82 20.79 11.56 -2.53
CA PRO A 82 20.24 12.17 -1.33
C PRO A 82 19.28 11.27 -0.54
N ALA A 83 19.16 11.53 0.76
CA ALA A 83 18.27 10.79 1.66
C ALA A 83 16.79 11.05 1.36
N ASP A 84 16.42 12.28 0.98
CA ASP A 84 15.09 12.61 0.46
C ASP A 84 15.06 12.39 -1.05
N ARG A 85 14.16 11.53 -1.50
CA ARG A 85 13.86 11.31 -2.92
C ARG A 85 12.36 11.31 -3.20
N GLY A 86 11.59 11.94 -2.33
CA GLY A 86 10.14 12.03 -2.48
C GLY A 86 9.35 10.94 -1.75
N GLN A 87 9.95 10.06 -0.95
CA GLN A 87 9.23 9.02 -0.19
C GLN A 87 8.14 9.58 0.76
N PRO A 88 7.07 8.84 1.07
CA PRO A 88 6.07 9.27 2.06
C PRO A 88 6.71 9.44 3.46
N THR A 89 6.11 10.30 4.27
CA THR A 89 6.39 10.35 5.72
C THR A 89 5.21 9.84 6.54
N TYR A 90 4.01 9.81 5.97
CA TYR A 90 2.82 9.29 6.61
C TYR A 90 2.43 7.94 5.98
N PHE A 91 2.26 6.92 6.82
CA PHE A 91 2.06 5.54 6.40
C PHE A 91 0.71 5.02 6.89
N TYR A 92 -0.25 4.94 5.97
CA TYR A 92 -1.54 4.31 6.18
C TYR A 92 -1.39 2.82 6.51
N PRO A 93 -2.37 2.17 7.16
CA PRO A 93 -2.26 0.79 7.54
C PRO A 93 -2.26 -0.09 6.28
N ARG A 94 -1.85 -1.35 6.48
CA ARG A 94 -1.88 -2.38 5.43
C ARG A 94 -0.98 -2.05 4.24
N ARG A 95 -1.26 -2.71 3.11
CA ARG A 95 -0.43 -2.68 1.91
C ARG A 95 -0.80 -1.48 1.05
N GLN A 96 0.19 -0.68 0.71
CA GLN A 96 0.10 0.42 -0.24
C GLN A 96 1.07 0.11 -1.38
N ARG A 97 0.55 -0.31 -2.54
CA ARG A 97 1.37 -0.70 -3.70
C ARG A 97 1.65 0.46 -4.62
N VAL A 98 2.86 0.47 -5.20
CA VAL A 98 3.23 1.40 -6.28
C VAL A 98 2.85 2.83 -5.87
N ILE A 99 3.30 3.29 -4.70
CA ILE A 99 2.84 4.57 -4.13
C ILE A 99 3.71 5.75 -4.56
N PHE A 100 4.95 5.51 -4.99
CA PHE A 100 5.82 6.54 -5.55
C PHE A 100 6.92 5.96 -6.43
N ARG A 101 7.55 6.84 -7.22
CA ARG A 101 8.63 6.53 -8.16
C ARG A 101 9.85 7.39 -7.83
N VAL A 102 11.03 6.80 -7.95
CA VAL A 102 12.30 7.51 -7.87
C VAL A 102 13.02 7.36 -9.19
N ARG A 103 13.30 8.48 -9.85
CA ARG A 103 14.04 8.47 -11.11
C ARG A 103 15.54 8.28 -10.86
N VAL A 104 16.16 7.37 -11.57
CA VAL A 104 17.61 7.13 -11.60
C VAL A 104 18.13 7.30 -13.04
N PRO A 105 19.38 7.75 -13.24
CA PRO A 105 19.90 8.08 -14.57
C PRO A 105 20.11 6.84 -15.47
N ALA A 106 20.31 7.07 -16.77
CA ALA A 106 20.50 6.01 -17.75
C ALA A 106 21.78 5.17 -17.53
N ASP A 107 22.80 5.76 -16.90
CA ASP A 107 24.08 5.11 -16.56
C ASP A 107 24.07 4.50 -15.15
N TRP A 108 22.88 4.14 -14.63
CA TRP A 108 22.74 3.55 -13.30
C TRP A 108 23.53 2.24 -13.14
N GLY A 109 23.53 1.40 -14.18
CA GLY A 109 24.26 0.14 -14.20
C GLY A 109 23.71 -0.86 -13.17
N ASP A 110 24.61 -1.50 -12.44
CA ASP A 110 24.33 -2.51 -11.40
C ASP A 110 24.15 -1.92 -10.00
N LYS A 111 24.05 -0.59 -9.88
CA LYS A 111 23.87 0.08 -8.59
C LYS A 111 22.54 -0.29 -7.95
N GLU A 112 22.54 -0.30 -6.62
CA GLU A 112 21.34 -0.45 -5.82
C GLU A 112 20.83 0.92 -5.33
N LEU A 113 19.51 1.07 -5.26
CA LEU A 113 18.84 2.13 -4.53
C LEU A 113 18.08 1.50 -3.36
N VAL A 114 18.52 1.80 -2.14
CA VAL A 114 17.99 1.22 -0.90
C VAL A 114 17.12 2.24 -0.18
N TRP A 115 15.85 1.90 0.04
CA TRP A 115 14.97 2.66 0.93
C TRP A 115 14.91 1.96 2.29
N THR A 116 15.29 2.66 3.35
CA THR A 116 15.25 2.15 4.73
C THR A 116 14.22 2.92 5.54
N VAL A 117 13.38 2.19 6.29
CA VAL A 117 12.46 2.77 7.28
C VAL A 117 12.59 2.05 8.62
N THR A 118 12.76 2.82 9.69
CA THR A 118 12.77 2.34 11.08
C THR A 118 11.49 2.76 11.77
N ALA A 119 10.75 1.77 12.29
CA ALA A 119 9.56 2.01 13.11
C ALA A 119 9.57 1.07 14.31
N HIS A 120 9.16 1.59 15.48
CA HIS A 120 9.16 0.82 16.73
C HIS A 120 10.49 0.12 17.03
N GLY A 121 11.60 0.83 16.78
CA GLY A 121 12.96 0.34 17.03
C GLY A 121 13.47 -0.72 16.06
N LYS A 122 12.73 -1.02 14.98
CA LYS A 122 13.12 -2.01 13.98
C LYS A 122 13.19 -1.40 12.58
N ALA A 123 14.32 -1.62 11.92
CA ALA A 123 14.57 -1.20 10.55
C ALA A 123 14.29 -2.32 9.55
N ASP A 124 13.55 -2.00 8.49
CA ASP A 124 13.40 -2.84 7.30
C ASP A 124 13.74 -2.01 6.05
N ARG A 125 14.04 -2.69 4.95
CA ARG A 125 14.51 -2.06 3.71
C ARG A 125 13.90 -2.68 2.46
N ALA A 126 13.86 -1.88 1.41
CA ALA A 126 13.65 -2.32 0.03
C ALA A 126 14.88 -1.97 -0.79
N VAL A 127 15.37 -2.94 -1.56
CA VAL A 127 16.52 -2.76 -2.46
C VAL A 127 15.99 -2.78 -3.89
N GLY A 128 16.14 -1.66 -4.59
CA GLY A 128 15.84 -1.53 -6.01
C GLY A 128 17.10 -1.65 -6.85
N TRP A 129 17.05 -2.46 -7.91
CA TRP A 129 18.12 -2.65 -8.88
C TRP A 129 17.52 -2.92 -10.28
N LEU A 130 18.34 -2.87 -11.32
CA LEU A 130 17.90 -3.02 -12.71
C LEU A 130 18.13 -4.45 -13.23
N VAL A 131 17.33 -5.41 -12.75
CA VAL A 131 17.34 -6.79 -13.26
C VAL A 131 16.12 -7.04 -14.16
N PRO A 132 16.26 -7.80 -15.26
CA PRO A 132 15.15 -8.04 -16.20
C PRO A 132 13.88 -8.61 -15.57
N GLU A 133 14.02 -9.44 -14.54
CA GLU A 133 12.91 -10.09 -13.84
C GLU A 133 12.04 -9.13 -13.02
N GLN A 134 12.50 -7.89 -12.82
CA GLN A 134 11.81 -6.85 -12.06
C GLN A 134 11.33 -5.69 -12.93
N ILE A 135 11.37 -5.84 -14.25
CA ILE A 135 10.71 -4.90 -15.17
C ILE A 135 9.20 -4.96 -14.91
N ILE A 136 8.60 -3.79 -14.77
CA ILE A 136 7.15 -3.64 -14.69
C ILE A 136 6.65 -2.68 -15.77
N ASP A 137 5.40 -2.89 -16.15
CA ASP A 137 4.64 -2.02 -17.03
C ASP A 137 3.24 -1.79 -16.45
N GLU A 138 2.42 -1.03 -17.18
CA GLU A 138 1.04 -0.75 -16.78
C GLU A 138 0.19 -2.03 -16.65
N GLN A 139 0.44 -3.05 -17.48
CA GLN A 139 -0.28 -4.32 -17.41
C GLN A 139 0.06 -5.10 -16.13
N VAL A 140 1.34 -5.16 -15.76
CA VAL A 140 1.79 -5.79 -14.50
C VAL A 140 1.22 -5.04 -13.30
N ILE A 141 1.24 -3.70 -13.33
CA ILE A 141 0.66 -2.86 -12.28
C ILE A 141 -0.85 -3.14 -12.15
N ALA A 142 -1.58 -3.13 -13.26
CA ALA A 142 -3.01 -3.41 -13.30
C ALA A 142 -3.33 -4.81 -12.75
N MET A 143 -2.59 -5.84 -13.16
CA MET A 143 -2.77 -7.21 -12.67
C MET A 143 -2.55 -7.32 -11.16
N ASN A 144 -1.51 -6.68 -10.64
CA ASN A 144 -1.19 -6.67 -9.21
C ASN A 144 -2.26 -5.95 -8.39
N ARG A 145 -2.78 -4.82 -8.90
CA ARG A 145 -3.84 -4.03 -8.24
C ARG A 145 -5.24 -4.64 -8.35
N ALA A 146 -5.50 -5.38 -9.42
CA ALA A 146 -6.75 -6.13 -9.64
C ALA A 146 -6.90 -7.39 -8.79
N GLY A 147 -5.84 -7.81 -8.08
CA GLY A 147 -5.82 -9.06 -7.33
C GLY A 147 -5.54 -10.30 -8.17
N GLY A 148 -4.72 -10.18 -9.23
CA GLY A 148 -4.19 -11.31 -10.01
C GLY A 148 -5.05 -11.73 -11.20
N GLY A 149 -5.71 -10.80 -11.88
CA GLY A 149 -6.57 -11.14 -13.02
C GLY A 149 -7.14 -9.95 -13.80
N ALA A 150 -6.35 -8.89 -13.98
CA ALA A 150 -6.70 -7.85 -14.95
C ALA A 150 -6.61 -8.48 -16.37
N PRO A 151 -7.67 -8.38 -17.20
CA PRO A 151 -7.57 -8.77 -18.60
C PRO A 151 -6.51 -7.91 -19.29
N GLU A 152 -5.88 -8.44 -20.33
CA GLU A 152 -5.13 -7.63 -21.27
C GLU A 152 -6.11 -6.74 -22.03
N MET A 153 -6.11 -5.45 -21.72
CA MET A 153 -6.95 -4.43 -22.35
C MET A 153 -6.14 -3.15 -22.47
N VAL A 154 -6.38 -2.38 -23.52
CA VAL A 154 -5.84 -1.03 -23.63
C VAL A 154 -6.56 -0.18 -22.58
N ASN A 155 -5.82 0.28 -21.58
CA ASN A 155 -6.29 1.15 -20.51
C ASN A 155 -5.32 2.32 -20.40
N ALA A 156 -5.81 3.55 -20.48
CA ALA A 156 -4.99 4.72 -20.15
C ALA A 156 -5.09 5.01 -18.65
N ALA A 157 -4.00 5.47 -18.03
CA ALA A 157 -4.10 5.99 -16.67
C ALA A 157 -5.08 7.18 -16.62
N PRO A 158 -5.91 7.30 -15.56
CA PRO A 158 -6.75 8.46 -15.35
C PRO A 158 -5.93 9.75 -15.36
N THR A 159 -6.60 10.88 -15.54
CA THR A 159 -5.99 12.23 -15.41
C THR A 159 -6.52 12.94 -14.18
N ILE A 160 -5.72 13.83 -13.62
CA ILE A 160 -6.10 14.70 -12.50
C ILE A 160 -5.55 16.12 -12.71
N ARG A 161 -6.38 17.12 -12.41
CA ARG A 161 -6.00 18.53 -12.38
C ARG A 161 -6.55 19.20 -11.12
N ILE A 162 -5.70 19.87 -10.37
CA ILE A 162 -6.10 20.70 -9.21
C ILE A 162 -6.38 22.13 -9.69
N GLU A 163 -7.52 22.69 -9.31
CA GLU A 163 -7.95 23.99 -9.84
C GLU A 163 -7.33 25.19 -9.13
N GLU A 164 -7.15 25.09 -7.83
CA GLU A 164 -6.63 26.19 -7.01
C GLU A 164 -5.10 26.28 -7.01
N GLY A 165 -4.42 25.43 -7.80
CA GLY A 165 -2.97 25.32 -7.83
C GLY A 165 -2.41 24.31 -6.83
N LEU A 166 -1.11 24.04 -6.96
CA LEU A 166 -0.39 23.02 -6.18
C LEU A 166 0.26 23.56 -4.91
N GLU A 167 0.29 24.88 -4.71
CA GLU A 167 0.83 25.54 -3.53
C GLU A 167 -0.29 26.30 -2.84
N ARG A 168 -0.59 25.95 -1.58
CA ARG A 168 -1.73 26.49 -0.82
C ARG A 168 -1.31 26.93 0.57
N ALA A 169 -2.14 27.75 1.19
CA ALA A 169 -1.99 28.17 2.57
C ALA A 169 -3.30 27.92 3.33
N ALA A 170 -3.20 27.56 4.61
CA ALA A 170 -4.32 27.36 5.50
C ALA A 170 -3.96 27.77 6.94
N ARG A 171 -4.97 27.84 7.81
CA ARG A 171 -4.78 27.96 9.26
C ARG A 171 -5.23 26.68 9.96
N VAL A 172 -4.67 26.42 11.13
CA VAL A 172 -5.11 25.32 11.99
C VAL A 172 -6.61 25.45 12.27
N GLY A 173 -7.34 24.35 12.09
CA GLY A 173 -8.79 24.28 12.32
C GLY A 173 -9.66 24.94 11.23
N GLU A 174 -9.10 25.71 10.30
CA GLU A 174 -9.85 26.27 9.17
C GLU A 174 -9.89 25.27 8.00
N PRO A 175 -11.08 24.90 7.48
CA PRO A 175 -11.17 24.03 6.32
C PRO A 175 -10.59 24.69 5.06
N LEU A 176 -9.70 23.97 4.38
CA LEU A 176 -9.17 24.33 3.08
C LEU A 176 -9.90 23.53 1.99
N THR A 177 -10.47 24.21 1.01
CA THR A 177 -11.09 23.56 -0.16
C THR A 177 -10.04 23.11 -1.17
N LEU A 178 -10.17 21.87 -1.62
CA LEU A 178 -9.44 21.22 -2.70
C LEU A 178 -10.44 20.83 -3.80
N THR A 179 -10.25 21.36 -5.01
CA THR A 179 -11.04 20.95 -6.17
C THR A 179 -10.14 20.21 -7.17
N ALA A 180 -10.49 18.96 -7.43
CA ALA A 180 -9.85 18.16 -8.47
C ALA A 180 -10.83 17.91 -9.61
N VAL A 181 -10.33 17.99 -10.84
CA VAL A 181 -11.03 17.51 -12.03
C VAL A 181 -10.32 16.26 -12.49
N ILE A 182 -11.05 15.14 -12.50
CA ILE A 182 -10.53 13.83 -12.90
C ILE A 182 -11.27 13.31 -14.13
N ALA A 183 -10.56 12.63 -15.02
CA ALA A 183 -11.13 12.01 -16.21
C ALA A 183 -10.43 10.69 -16.52
N ASP A 184 -11.13 9.81 -17.22
CA ASP A 184 -10.69 8.46 -17.53
C ASP A 184 -11.29 8.03 -18.88
N ASP A 185 -10.74 6.99 -19.49
CA ASP A 185 -11.27 6.43 -20.74
C ASP A 185 -12.47 5.49 -20.51
N GLY A 186 -12.87 5.28 -19.24
CA GLY A 186 -13.97 4.42 -18.83
C GLY A 186 -13.54 2.97 -18.62
N VAL A 187 -12.24 2.70 -18.63
CA VAL A 187 -11.64 1.39 -18.47
C VAL A 187 -10.87 1.34 -17.14
N PRO A 188 -11.02 0.26 -16.35
CA PRO A 188 -12.08 -0.74 -16.43
C PRO A 188 -13.46 -0.19 -16.05
N GLU A 189 -14.51 -0.86 -16.55
CA GLU A 189 -15.88 -0.59 -16.12
C GLU A 189 -16.03 -0.62 -14.60
N MET A 190 -16.79 0.36 -14.09
CA MET A 190 -17.06 0.52 -12.67
C MET A 190 -17.65 -0.75 -12.07
N ARG A 191 -17.09 -1.19 -10.95
CA ARG A 191 -17.55 -2.39 -10.24
C ARG A 191 -17.23 -2.30 -8.75
N PRO A 192 -18.19 -2.65 -7.87
CA PRO A 192 -17.91 -2.79 -6.44
C PRO A 192 -16.85 -3.86 -6.16
N ALA A 193 -16.13 -3.69 -5.04
CA ALA A 193 -15.27 -4.74 -4.49
C ALA A 193 -16.09 -6.00 -4.20
N ARG A 194 -15.50 -7.18 -4.43
CA ARG A 194 -16.24 -8.43 -4.24
C ARG A 194 -16.57 -8.65 -2.78
N ASN A 195 -17.86 -8.68 -2.45
CA ASN A 195 -18.34 -9.09 -1.14
C ASN A 195 -18.25 -10.63 -1.00
N SER A 196 -17.13 -11.15 -0.50
CA SER A 196 -16.91 -12.60 -0.33
C SER A 196 -16.14 -12.93 0.96
N ARG A 197 -16.30 -14.15 1.48
CA ARG A 197 -15.53 -14.71 2.60
C ARG A 197 -14.77 -15.98 2.15
N PRO A 198 -13.45 -16.09 2.39
CA PRO A 198 -12.57 -15.02 2.88
C PRO A 198 -12.61 -13.82 1.92
N PRO A 199 -12.32 -12.60 2.40
CA PRO A 199 -12.29 -11.40 1.57
C PRO A 199 -11.63 -11.70 0.23
N GLY A 200 -12.39 -11.54 -0.85
CA GLY A 200 -11.88 -11.80 -2.19
C GLY A 200 -10.79 -10.79 -2.50
N ARG A 201 -9.72 -11.22 -3.17
CA ARG A 201 -8.59 -10.34 -3.56
C ARG A 201 -8.96 -9.24 -4.56
N ARG A 202 -10.22 -9.14 -4.99
CA ARG A 202 -10.67 -8.25 -6.07
C ARG A 202 -11.18 -6.93 -5.50
N ASN A 203 -10.35 -5.90 -5.67
CA ASN A 203 -10.65 -4.53 -5.28
C ASN A 203 -11.76 -3.92 -6.16
N ALA A 204 -12.32 -2.80 -5.70
CA ALA A 204 -13.29 -2.06 -6.48
C ALA A 204 -12.62 -1.38 -7.68
N ARG A 205 -13.36 -1.30 -8.79
CA ARG A 205 -12.93 -0.72 -10.06
C ARG A 205 -13.82 0.46 -10.44
N GLY A 206 -13.33 1.29 -11.35
CA GLY A 206 -13.96 2.52 -11.80
C GLY A 206 -13.29 3.74 -11.17
N LEU A 207 -13.31 4.82 -11.94
CA LEU A 207 -12.72 6.10 -11.59
C LEU A 207 -13.20 6.60 -10.23
N ARG A 208 -12.25 7.03 -9.40
CA ARG A 208 -12.48 7.69 -8.10
C ARG A 208 -11.38 8.70 -7.82
N LEU A 209 -11.71 9.69 -6.99
CA LEU A 209 -10.73 10.52 -6.30
C LEU A 209 -10.51 9.99 -4.88
N ALA A 210 -9.26 9.82 -4.49
CA ALA A 210 -8.88 9.66 -3.08
C ALA A 210 -7.78 10.66 -2.73
N TRP A 211 -7.91 11.30 -1.58
CA TRP A 211 -6.84 12.12 -1.01
C TRP A 211 -6.09 11.34 0.05
N ILE A 212 -4.75 11.44 0.02
CA ILE A 212 -3.88 10.92 1.08
C ILE A 212 -3.05 12.04 1.69
N HIS A 213 -2.86 11.94 3.00
CA HIS A 213 -1.77 12.61 3.69
C HIS A 213 -0.47 11.92 3.28
N TYR A 214 0.31 12.58 2.43
CA TYR A 214 1.54 11.99 1.90
C TYR A 214 2.74 12.34 2.76
N ARG A 215 2.84 13.63 3.15
CA ARG A 215 3.85 14.15 4.07
C ARG A 215 3.25 15.21 4.99
N GLY A 216 3.78 15.33 6.20
CA GLY A 216 3.43 16.42 7.13
C GLY A 216 3.59 16.02 8.60
N PRO A 217 3.58 16.98 9.52
CA PRO A 217 3.92 16.76 10.92
C PRO A 217 2.82 16.08 11.75
N ALA A 218 1.55 16.22 11.37
CA ALA A 218 0.41 15.71 12.15
C ALA A 218 -0.73 15.21 11.24
N ASP A 219 -1.76 14.61 11.82
CA ASP A 219 -2.90 14.09 11.07
C ASP A 219 -3.69 15.22 10.38
N VAL A 220 -4.35 14.87 9.27
CA VAL A 220 -5.30 15.73 8.55
C VAL A 220 -6.63 14.99 8.38
N ALA A 221 -7.72 15.75 8.33
CA ALA A 221 -9.05 15.21 8.09
C ALA A 221 -9.57 15.67 6.73
N PHE A 222 -9.99 14.73 5.88
CA PHE A 222 -10.64 15.02 4.60
C PHE A 222 -12.16 14.82 4.71
N ASP A 223 -12.94 15.67 4.04
CA ASP A 223 -14.39 15.51 3.93
C ASP A 223 -14.87 15.84 2.50
N PRO A 224 -15.48 14.87 1.77
CA PRO A 224 -15.64 13.47 2.17
C PRO A 224 -14.29 12.74 2.17
N TRP A 225 -14.11 11.86 3.16
CA TRP A 225 -12.99 10.91 3.14
C TRP A 225 -13.35 9.68 2.30
N THR A 226 -12.45 9.31 1.40
CA THR A 226 -12.53 8.08 0.61
C THR A 226 -11.38 7.16 1.00
N PRO A 227 -11.62 5.87 1.32
CA PRO A 227 -10.56 4.94 1.65
C PRO A 227 -9.46 4.95 0.58
N PRO A 228 -8.21 5.28 0.94
CA PRO A 228 -7.15 5.37 -0.03
C PRO A 228 -6.62 3.99 -0.35
N MET A 229 -6.65 3.60 -1.64
CA MET A 229 -5.91 2.48 -2.24
C MET A 229 -5.80 1.17 -1.41
N GLU A 230 -6.74 0.96 -0.49
CA GLU A 230 -6.61 -0.07 0.52
C GLU A 230 -6.87 -1.42 -0.12
N ASP A 231 -5.99 -2.37 0.19
CA ASP A 231 -6.23 -3.75 -0.14
C ASP A 231 -7.49 -4.25 0.58
N HIS A 232 -8.55 -4.40 -0.21
CA HIS A 232 -9.73 -5.18 0.14
C HIS A 232 -10.65 -4.52 1.18
N THR A 233 -11.36 -3.47 0.78
CA THR A 233 -12.57 -3.00 1.47
C THR A 233 -13.81 -3.75 0.93
N PRO A 234 -14.30 -4.83 1.57
CA PRO A 234 -15.31 -5.70 0.97
C PRO A 234 -16.65 -4.98 0.76
N GLY A 235 -17.22 -5.08 -0.44
CA GLY A 235 -18.50 -4.45 -0.77
C GLY A 235 -18.45 -2.94 -0.96
N TRP A 236 -17.26 -2.32 -0.85
CA TRP A 236 -17.09 -0.89 -1.14
C TRP A 236 -17.21 -0.61 -2.64
N THR A 237 -17.79 0.54 -2.98
CA THR A 237 -17.98 1.02 -4.35
C THR A 237 -17.43 2.44 -4.43
N PRO A 238 -16.73 2.81 -5.52
CA PRO A 238 -16.42 4.20 -5.82
C PRO A 238 -17.67 5.09 -5.69
N PRO A 239 -17.53 6.29 -5.10
CA PRO A 239 -18.62 7.26 -5.08
C PRO A 239 -18.97 7.67 -6.51
N GLU A 240 -20.24 8.01 -6.74
CA GLU A 240 -20.67 8.58 -8.02
C GLU A 240 -19.95 9.92 -8.26
N LEU A 241 -19.42 10.09 -9.48
CA LEU A 241 -18.72 11.30 -9.87
C LEU A 241 -19.66 12.24 -10.61
N PRO A 242 -19.53 13.56 -10.41
CA PRO A 242 -20.19 14.55 -11.25
C PRO A 242 -19.84 14.34 -12.74
N PRO A 243 -20.75 14.63 -13.69
CA PRO A 243 -20.52 14.38 -15.12
C PRO A 243 -19.30 15.09 -15.71
N ASP A 244 -18.88 16.20 -15.11
CA ASP A 244 -17.70 16.97 -15.50
C ASP A 244 -16.41 16.51 -14.78
N GLY A 245 -16.48 15.44 -13.98
CA GLY A 245 -15.35 14.90 -13.23
C GLY A 245 -14.87 15.80 -12.10
N ARG A 246 -15.60 16.88 -11.77
CA ARG A 246 -15.22 17.87 -10.77
C ARG A 246 -15.62 17.42 -9.37
N VAL A 247 -14.63 17.09 -8.54
CA VAL A 247 -14.83 16.64 -7.16
C VAL A 247 -14.29 17.69 -6.20
N VAL A 248 -15.09 18.05 -5.20
CA VAL A 248 -14.72 18.99 -4.14
C VAL A 248 -14.50 18.22 -2.85
N THR A 249 -13.37 18.46 -2.21
CA THR A 249 -13.03 17.91 -0.88
C THR A 249 -12.57 19.07 0.00
N THR A 250 -12.91 19.03 1.28
CA THR A 250 -12.31 19.92 2.28
C THR A 250 -11.27 19.17 3.09
N VAL A 251 -10.19 19.85 3.48
CA VAL A 251 -9.17 19.32 4.38
C VAL A 251 -8.98 20.24 5.56
N THR A 252 -8.87 19.68 6.76
CA THR A 252 -8.62 20.41 8.00
C THR A 252 -7.35 19.88 8.67
N PHE A 253 -6.56 20.80 9.23
CA PHE A 253 -5.27 20.53 9.86
C PHE A 253 -5.33 20.79 11.36
N THR A 254 -4.66 19.94 12.14
CA THR A 254 -4.62 20.02 13.61
C THR A 254 -3.39 20.76 14.15
N GLU A 255 -2.33 20.86 13.35
CA GLU A 255 -1.05 21.48 13.74
C GLU A 255 -0.49 22.35 12.60
N PRO A 256 0.33 23.37 12.92
CA PRO A 256 1.04 24.14 11.91
C PRO A 256 2.18 23.33 11.29
N GLY A 257 2.53 23.66 10.05
CA GLY A 257 3.66 23.04 9.34
C GLY A 257 3.44 22.95 7.83
N THR A 258 4.34 22.26 7.16
CA THR A 258 4.25 21.99 5.72
C THR A 258 3.72 20.57 5.50
N TYR A 259 2.65 20.48 4.73
CA TYR A 259 1.99 19.23 4.36
C TYR A 259 2.09 19.01 2.87
N VAL A 260 2.19 17.74 2.45
CA VAL A 260 1.95 17.33 1.07
C VAL A 260 0.73 16.43 1.08
N LEU A 261 -0.31 16.88 0.40
CA LEU A 261 -1.54 16.13 0.17
C LEU A 261 -1.50 15.59 -1.24
N ARG A 262 -1.66 14.28 -1.42
CA ARG A 262 -1.66 13.67 -2.74
C ARG A 262 -3.08 13.29 -3.14
N GLY A 263 -3.58 13.93 -4.19
CA GLY A 263 -4.83 13.56 -4.83
C GLY A 263 -4.56 12.45 -5.84
N MET A 264 -5.32 11.36 -5.77
CA MET A 264 -5.18 10.18 -6.61
C MET A 264 -6.42 10.02 -7.47
N ALA A 265 -6.28 10.13 -8.79
CA ALA A 265 -7.29 9.66 -9.73
C ALA A 265 -6.98 8.20 -10.04
N ASP A 266 -7.85 7.28 -9.64
CA ASP A 266 -7.61 5.83 -9.65
C ASP A 266 -8.80 5.12 -10.30
N ASP A 267 -8.57 4.24 -11.27
CA ASP A 267 -9.61 3.43 -11.92
C ASP A 267 -9.70 1.99 -11.34
N GLY A 268 -8.82 1.66 -10.39
CA GLY A 268 -8.64 0.35 -9.78
C GLY A 268 -7.55 -0.53 -10.42
N PHE A 269 -7.12 -0.22 -11.63
CA PHE A 269 -6.00 -0.80 -12.37
C PHE A 269 -4.82 0.16 -12.42
N LEU A 270 -5.02 1.37 -12.96
CA LEU A 270 -4.05 2.44 -13.07
C LEU A 270 -4.49 3.65 -12.25
N TYR A 271 -3.57 4.58 -12.09
CA TYR A 271 -3.84 5.83 -11.41
C TYR A 271 -2.87 6.92 -11.88
N SER A 272 -3.28 8.17 -11.72
CA SER A 272 -2.39 9.33 -11.72
C SER A 272 -2.56 10.11 -10.43
N HIS A 273 -1.62 11.03 -10.17
CA HIS A 273 -1.66 11.82 -8.96
C HIS A 273 -1.22 13.26 -9.17
N ALA A 274 -1.67 14.13 -8.26
CA ALA A 274 -1.20 15.48 -8.11
C ALA A 274 -0.90 15.76 -6.64
N ASP A 275 0.25 16.38 -6.37
CA ASP A 275 0.67 16.74 -5.02
C ASP A 275 0.40 18.22 -4.78
N VAL A 276 -0.33 18.50 -3.69
CA VAL A 276 -0.61 19.86 -3.21
C VAL A 276 0.20 20.07 -1.94
N THR A 277 1.15 21.00 -2.00
CA THR A 277 1.88 21.50 -0.84
C THR A 277 1.03 22.53 -0.11
N VAL A 278 0.82 22.33 1.19
CA VAL A 278 0.05 23.26 2.03
C VAL A 278 0.94 23.76 3.17
N THR A 279 1.10 25.09 3.25
CA THR A 279 1.71 25.73 4.43
C THR A 279 0.61 26.10 5.41
N VAL A 280 0.62 25.47 6.58
CA VAL A 280 -0.37 25.68 7.64
C VAL A 280 0.24 26.56 8.72
N THR A 281 -0.41 27.67 9.02
CA THR A 281 -0.04 28.57 10.12
C THR A 281 -0.99 28.41 11.30
N PRO A 282 -0.62 28.89 12.50
CA PRO A 282 -1.55 28.97 13.63
C PRO A 282 -2.84 29.74 13.31
#